data_AF-A0AAN6P437-F1
#
_entry.id   AF-A0AAN6P437-F1
#
_cell.length_a   1.000
_cell.length_b   1.000
_cell.length_c   1.000
_cell.angle_alpha   90.00
_cell.angle_beta   90.00
_cell.angle_gamma   90.00
#
_symmetry.space_group_name_H-M   'P 1'
#
loop_
_entity.id
_entity.type
_entity.pdbx_description
1 polymer ?
#
loop_
_entity_poly.entity_id
_entity_poly.type
_entity_poly.pdbx_seq_one_letter_code
_entity_poly.pdbx_strand_id
1 'polypeptide(L)'
;MMMTTGPSNTTSTEGYGGRPPDSPDRNHKNHPQSRFSELYTISYLIFFSLLGTLARLGLQALTSNYPQSPIIFPSLWPNFAGCVVMGFLAEDRMLFPPYWGKAAVPKKDDDEEAGSIPAETETEIDPAAAAARKRKAHLALKKTIPLYIGLATGFCGSFTSFSSFIRDIFLALSNDLSASHNTSSPASRNGGYSFLAVLSVCIATISLSLSGLFLGAHLAIALSLLFARFGLALPYRFTSRVLDRLAVLLGFGCWLGAVFLSIWPPDQHTPSVLNDLAGERWRGSATFALVFAPLGCLLRFYASAHLNGRLPSFPLGTLVVNLFGTAVLGMAWDLEHVPALGGVVGCQVLQGVADGFCGCLTTVSTWAAELAALRRRTAYVYGGASVGGGLTILVVVMGSLRWTEGFGEVKCVH
;
A
#
# COMPACT_ATOMS: atom_id res chain seq x y z
N MET A 1 70.47 19.54 58.69
CA MET A 1 69.43 18.71 58.05
C MET A 1 68.86 19.53 56.89
N MET A 2 69.64 19.63 55.79
CA MET A 2 69.48 18.92 54.50
C MET A 2 68.26 19.44 53.72
N MET A 3 68.41 20.36 52.76
CA MET A 3 68.97 20.26 51.38
C MET A 3 68.01 19.60 50.36
N THR A 4 67.56 20.44 49.41
CA THR A 4 67.50 20.25 47.94
C THR A 4 67.47 18.84 47.35
N THR A 5 66.52 18.57 46.43
CA THR A 5 66.73 17.95 45.10
C THR A 5 65.43 17.90 44.29
N GLY A 6 65.53 18.16 42.97
CA GLY A 6 64.46 17.93 41.99
C GLY A 6 64.39 16.47 41.49
N PRO A 7 64.38 16.23 40.17
CA PRO A 7 63.23 15.77 39.38
C PRO A 7 63.43 14.38 38.73
N SER A 8 62.40 13.79 38.09
CA SER A 8 62.62 12.79 37.04
C SER A 8 61.42 12.59 36.10
N ASN A 9 61.57 13.11 34.88
CA ASN A 9 60.90 12.64 33.67
C ASN A 9 61.51 11.30 33.23
N THR A 10 60.68 10.38 32.73
CA THR A 10 61.07 9.43 31.67
C THR A 10 59.88 9.17 30.73
N THR A 11 60.02 9.67 29.51
CA THR A 11 59.57 9.19 28.18
C THR A 11 59.26 7.68 28.12
N SER A 12 58.31 7.13 27.35
CA SER A 12 57.88 7.29 25.94
C SER A 12 56.63 6.40 25.74
N THR A 13 55.60 6.69 24.94
CA THR A 13 55.56 6.45 23.48
C THR A 13 54.30 7.05 22.83
N GLU A 14 54.47 7.31 21.53
CA GLU A 14 53.56 7.73 20.45
C GLU A 14 52.11 7.22 20.44
N GLY A 15 51.22 8.05 19.85
CA GLY A 15 50.40 7.56 18.72
C GLY A 15 48.88 7.72 18.81
N TYR A 16 48.36 8.56 17.90
CA TYR A 16 47.00 8.58 17.31
C TYR A 16 45.83 9.19 18.10
N GLY A 17 45.53 10.45 17.75
CA GLY A 17 44.24 11.08 17.96
C GLY A 17 43.18 10.59 16.97
N GLY A 18 41.99 10.25 17.48
CA GLY A 18 40.81 9.91 16.68
C GLY A 18 39.91 11.12 16.44
N ARG A 19 39.62 11.40 15.17
CA ARG A 19 38.52 12.29 14.72
C ARG A 19 37.15 11.68 15.06
N PRO A 20 36.12 12.49 15.34
CA PRO A 20 34.74 12.01 15.45
C PRO A 20 34.20 11.56 14.09
N PRO A 21 33.23 10.62 14.04
CA PRO A 21 32.76 10.04 12.79
C PRO A 21 31.94 11.04 11.97
N ASP A 22 32.36 11.22 10.72
CA ASP A 22 31.66 12.00 9.70
C ASP A 22 30.26 11.44 9.44
N SER A 23 29.28 12.35 9.37
CA SER A 23 27.93 12.12 8.88
C SER A 23 27.94 11.52 7.46
N PRO A 24 27.04 10.58 7.11
CA PRO A 24 27.00 10.05 5.76
C PRO A 24 26.48 11.13 4.80
N ASP A 25 27.40 11.64 4.00
CA ASP A 25 27.20 12.68 3.00
C ASP A 25 26.24 12.18 1.91
N ARG A 26 25.19 12.97 1.66
CA ARG A 26 24.21 12.75 0.59
C ARG A 26 24.82 13.13 -0.74
N ASN A 27 25.54 12.21 -1.38
CA ASN A 27 25.96 12.37 -2.77
C ASN A 27 25.19 11.41 -3.69
N HIS A 28 24.05 11.89 -4.19
CA HIS A 28 23.34 11.30 -5.33
C HIS A 28 24.19 11.48 -6.60
N LYS A 29 25.11 10.55 -6.86
CA LYS A 29 25.72 10.40 -8.18
C LYS A 29 24.68 9.80 -9.13
N ASN A 30 24.16 10.61 -10.05
CA ASN A 30 23.20 10.22 -11.09
C ASN A 30 23.87 9.27 -12.11
N HIS A 31 23.79 7.96 -11.88
CA HIS A 31 24.15 6.94 -12.87
C HIS A 31 22.96 6.71 -13.85
N PRO A 32 23.20 6.56 -15.17
CA PRO A 32 22.16 6.25 -16.16
C PRO A 32 21.41 4.92 -15.85
N GLN A 33 22.05 3.98 -15.13
CA GLN A 33 21.37 2.77 -14.62
C GLN A 33 20.23 3.07 -13.64
N SER A 34 20.28 4.21 -12.92
CA SER A 34 19.25 4.62 -11.95
C SER A 34 17.94 5.07 -12.61
N ARG A 35 18.01 5.65 -13.83
CA ARG A 35 16.81 6.15 -14.53
C ARG A 35 15.97 5.03 -15.12
N PHE A 36 16.61 3.98 -15.64
CA PHE A 36 15.89 2.81 -16.14
C PHE A 36 15.22 2.03 -15.01
N SER A 37 15.89 1.87 -13.86
CA SER A 37 15.26 1.22 -12.69
C SER A 37 14.06 2.00 -12.16
N GLU A 38 14.12 3.34 -12.17
CA GLU A 38 12.99 4.18 -11.77
C GLU A 38 11.82 4.05 -12.75
N LEU A 39 12.09 4.10 -14.06
CA LEU A 39 11.07 3.89 -15.08
C LEU A 39 10.36 2.54 -14.92
N TYR A 40 11.10 1.46 -14.67
CA TYR A 40 10.51 0.14 -14.44
C TYR A 40 9.68 0.10 -13.16
N THR A 41 10.16 0.69 -12.07
CA THR A 41 9.37 0.79 -10.82
C THR A 41 8.07 1.55 -11.04
N ILE A 42 8.11 2.71 -11.70
CA ILE A 42 6.91 3.49 -12.03
C ILE A 42 5.96 2.67 -12.90
N SER A 43 6.48 2.00 -13.93
CA SER A 43 5.67 1.19 -14.85
C SER A 43 4.95 0.05 -14.13
N TYR A 44 5.66 -0.64 -13.22
CA TYR A 44 5.07 -1.67 -12.38
C TYR A 44 4.04 -1.12 -11.38
N LEU A 45 4.31 0.04 -10.76
CA LEU A 45 3.35 0.70 -9.87
C LEU A 45 2.06 1.05 -10.62
N ILE A 46 2.17 1.63 -11.82
CA ILE A 46 1.02 1.93 -12.68
C ILE A 46 0.26 0.62 -12.98
N PHE A 47 0.92 -0.36 -13.59
CA PHE A 47 0.28 -1.60 -14.02
C PHE A 47 -0.43 -2.33 -12.87
N PHE A 48 0.26 -2.53 -11.75
CA PHE A 48 -0.30 -3.24 -10.62
C PHE A 48 -1.32 -2.42 -9.81
N SER A 49 -1.28 -1.09 -9.85
CA SER A 49 -2.36 -0.27 -9.28
C SER A 49 -3.67 -0.44 -10.03
N LEU A 50 -3.63 -0.57 -11.36
CA LEU A 50 -4.80 -0.87 -12.18
C LEU A 50 -5.37 -2.25 -11.81
N LEU A 51 -4.51 -3.28 -11.76
CA LEU A 51 -4.93 -4.64 -11.40
C LEU A 51 -5.47 -4.72 -9.97
N GLY A 52 -4.83 -4.04 -9.01
CA GLY A 52 -5.31 -3.98 -7.62
C GLY A 52 -6.67 -3.30 -7.52
N THR A 53 -6.87 -2.21 -8.26
CA THR A 53 -8.15 -1.49 -8.32
C THR A 53 -9.25 -2.35 -8.91
N LEU A 54 -8.99 -3.03 -10.03
CA LEU A 54 -9.95 -3.97 -10.64
C LEU A 54 -10.31 -5.10 -9.69
N ALA A 55 -9.32 -5.69 -9.01
CA ALA A 55 -9.55 -6.75 -8.03
C ALA A 55 -10.41 -6.23 -6.87
N ARG A 56 -10.17 -5.01 -6.38
CA ARG A 56 -10.96 -4.39 -5.31
C ARG A 56 -12.40 -4.16 -5.75
N LEU A 57 -12.61 -3.48 -6.87
CA LEU A 57 -13.93 -3.16 -7.40
C LEU A 57 -14.72 -4.42 -7.73
N GLY A 58 -14.09 -5.41 -8.37
CA GLY A 58 -14.71 -6.69 -8.68
C GLY A 58 -15.14 -7.44 -7.42
N LEU A 59 -14.28 -7.51 -6.40
CA LEU A 59 -14.61 -8.19 -5.14
C LEU A 59 -15.69 -7.44 -4.34
N GLN A 60 -15.68 -6.10 -4.38
CA GLN A 60 -16.76 -5.29 -3.81
C GLN A 60 -18.08 -5.56 -4.53
N ALA A 61 -18.10 -5.58 -5.86
CA ALA A 61 -19.30 -5.87 -6.65
C ALA A 61 -19.86 -7.28 -6.40
N LEU A 62 -18.99 -8.28 -6.26
CA LEU A 62 -19.40 -9.66 -5.94
C LEU A 62 -20.03 -9.78 -4.55
N THR A 63 -19.62 -8.94 -3.60
CA THR A 63 -20.01 -9.05 -2.19
C THR A 63 -21.10 -8.06 -1.78
N SER A 64 -21.27 -6.96 -2.51
CA SER A 64 -22.34 -5.98 -2.30
C SER A 64 -23.73 -6.52 -2.64
N ASN A 65 -23.81 -7.40 -3.63
CA ASN A 65 -25.08 -7.92 -4.14
C ASN A 65 -25.40 -9.32 -3.60
N TYR A 66 -24.62 -9.82 -2.63
CA TYR A 66 -24.82 -11.13 -2.03
C TYR A 66 -26.01 -11.08 -1.05
N PRO A 67 -27.17 -11.71 -1.37
CA PRO A 67 -28.33 -11.65 -0.51
C PRO A 67 -28.02 -12.28 0.85
N GLN A 68 -28.41 -11.62 1.94
CA GLN A 68 -28.18 -12.10 3.31
C GLN A 68 -26.69 -12.30 3.66
N SER A 69 -25.80 -11.46 3.13
CA SER A 69 -24.39 -11.46 3.55
C SER A 69 -24.27 -11.25 5.07
N PRO A 70 -23.55 -12.12 5.79
CA PRO A 70 -23.25 -11.90 7.21
C PRO A 70 -22.45 -10.61 7.45
N ILE A 71 -21.76 -10.11 6.42
CA ILE A 71 -20.94 -8.91 6.47
C ILE A 71 -21.48 -7.92 5.44
N ILE A 72 -22.02 -6.81 5.94
CA ILE A 72 -22.75 -5.83 5.13
C ILE A 72 -21.85 -4.78 4.47
N PHE A 73 -20.57 -4.69 4.85
CA PHE A 73 -19.61 -3.73 4.31
C PHE A 73 -18.61 -4.41 3.34
N PRO A 74 -18.74 -4.22 2.02
CA PRO A 74 -17.96 -4.95 1.01
C PRO A 74 -16.46 -4.70 1.06
N SER A 75 -16.00 -3.58 1.64
CA SER A 75 -14.57 -3.22 1.70
C SER A 75 -13.72 -4.19 2.51
N LEU A 76 -14.33 -5.00 3.38
CA LEU A 76 -13.64 -5.99 4.20
C LEU A 76 -12.90 -7.04 3.35
N TRP A 77 -13.54 -7.53 2.30
CA TRP A 77 -13.01 -8.61 1.48
C TRP A 77 -11.73 -8.22 0.73
N PRO A 78 -11.68 -7.08 0.02
CA PRO A 78 -10.43 -6.57 -0.56
C PRO A 78 -9.34 -6.32 0.49
N ASN A 79 -9.70 -5.79 1.67
CA ASN A 79 -8.74 -5.54 2.74
C ASN A 79 -8.12 -6.85 3.27
N PHE A 80 -8.95 -7.87 3.53
CA PHE A 80 -8.48 -9.21 3.91
C PHE A 80 -7.58 -9.82 2.82
N ALA A 81 -8.08 -9.90 1.58
CA ALA A 81 -7.38 -10.54 0.47
C ALA A 81 -6.05 -9.83 0.13
N GLY A 82 -6.03 -8.50 0.11
CA GLY A 82 -4.81 -7.72 -0.08
C GLY A 82 -3.79 -7.92 1.04
N CYS A 83 -4.23 -8.11 2.29
CA CYS A 83 -3.33 -8.47 3.39
C CYS A 83 -2.77 -9.89 3.24
N VAL A 84 -3.55 -10.86 2.76
CA VAL A 84 -3.04 -12.22 2.45
C VAL A 84 -1.92 -12.15 1.41
N VAL A 85 -2.12 -11.41 0.31
CA VAL A 85 -1.08 -11.27 -0.72
C VAL A 85 0.14 -10.52 -0.17
N MET A 86 -0.06 -9.43 0.60
CA MET A 86 1.04 -8.71 1.24
C MET A 86 1.84 -9.59 2.20
N GLY A 87 1.17 -10.39 3.02
CA GLY A 87 1.80 -11.32 3.97
C GLY A 87 2.61 -12.40 3.27
N PHE A 88 2.07 -12.96 2.18
CA PHE A 88 2.77 -13.90 1.33
C PHE A 88 4.04 -13.28 0.75
N LEU A 89 3.94 -12.09 0.17
CA LEU A 89 5.07 -11.37 -0.40
C LEU A 89 6.10 -10.97 0.67
N ALA A 90 5.68 -10.66 1.90
CA ALA A 90 6.59 -10.29 2.98
C ALA A 90 7.43 -11.47 3.48
N GLU A 91 6.85 -12.66 3.60
CA GLU A 91 7.55 -13.84 4.13
C GLU A 91 8.21 -14.70 3.05
N ASP A 92 7.78 -14.61 1.79
CA ASP A 92 8.35 -15.39 0.69
C ASP A 92 9.88 -15.22 0.55
N ARG A 93 10.56 -16.35 0.31
CA ARG A 93 12.02 -16.44 0.19
C ARG A 93 12.49 -17.10 -1.11
N MET A 94 11.56 -17.64 -1.90
CA MET A 94 11.88 -18.49 -3.05
C MET A 94 11.47 -17.84 -4.38
N LEU A 95 10.42 -17.01 -4.39
CA LEU A 95 10.01 -16.31 -5.61
C LEU A 95 11.06 -15.28 -6.07
N PHE A 96 11.72 -14.60 -5.12
CA PHE A 96 12.82 -13.68 -5.36
C PHE A 96 14.12 -14.19 -4.70
N PRO A 97 14.94 -15.01 -5.38
CA PRO A 97 16.09 -15.63 -4.73
C PRO A 97 17.22 -14.67 -4.33
N PRO A 98 18.03 -15.02 -3.31
CA PRO A 98 19.14 -14.19 -2.83
C PRO A 98 20.22 -13.86 -3.87
N TYR A 99 20.36 -14.65 -4.94
CA TYR A 99 21.37 -14.45 -5.98
C TYR A 99 21.10 -13.22 -6.87
N TRP A 100 19.90 -12.63 -6.81
CA TRP A 100 19.59 -11.37 -7.51
C TRP A 100 20.57 -10.24 -7.15
N GLY A 101 21.08 -10.21 -5.90
CA GLY A 101 22.07 -9.21 -5.47
C GLY A 101 23.47 -9.44 -6.06
N LYS A 102 23.82 -10.69 -6.43
CA LYS A 102 25.11 -11.01 -7.06
C LYS A 102 25.09 -10.77 -8.58
N ALA A 103 23.93 -10.89 -9.22
CA ALA A 103 23.77 -10.66 -10.66
C ALA A 103 23.72 -9.17 -11.05
N ALA A 104 23.43 -8.27 -10.11
CA ALA A 104 23.37 -6.82 -10.32
C ALA A 104 24.75 -6.14 -10.31
N VAL A 105 25.78 -6.80 -9.79
CA VAL A 105 27.17 -6.31 -9.85
C VAL A 105 27.76 -6.79 -11.19
N PRO A 106 28.08 -5.89 -12.14
CA PRO A 106 28.73 -6.32 -13.37
C PRO A 106 30.09 -6.92 -13.01
N LYS A 107 30.39 -8.09 -13.59
CA LYS A 107 31.77 -8.59 -13.67
C LYS A 107 32.58 -7.49 -14.35
N LYS A 108 33.51 -6.90 -13.61
CA LYS A 108 34.58 -6.11 -14.20
C LYS A 108 35.53 -7.16 -14.78
N ASP A 109 35.42 -7.39 -16.08
CA ASP A 109 36.42 -8.17 -16.78
C ASP A 109 37.67 -7.28 -16.95
N ASP A 110 38.79 -7.90 -16.56
CA ASP A 110 40.19 -7.62 -16.87
C ASP A 110 41.06 -6.72 -15.95
N ASP A 111 42.18 -7.34 -15.59
CA ASP A 111 43.52 -6.86 -15.17
C ASP A 111 43.88 -6.70 -13.66
N GLU A 112 44.58 -7.74 -13.20
CA GLU A 112 45.78 -7.83 -12.32
C GLU A 112 45.92 -6.99 -11.03
N GLU A 113 46.19 -7.74 -9.95
CA GLU A 113 46.86 -7.40 -8.69
C GLU A 113 46.66 -6.00 -8.10
N ALA A 114 45.72 -5.88 -7.15
CA ALA A 114 45.96 -5.13 -5.92
C ALA A 114 44.93 -5.51 -4.84
N GLY A 115 45.43 -6.14 -3.77
CA GLY A 115 44.76 -6.18 -2.47
C GLY A 115 43.62 -7.16 -2.37
N SER A 116 43.95 -8.43 -2.09
CA SER A 116 43.07 -9.32 -1.34
C SER A 116 42.46 -8.54 -0.17
N ILE A 117 41.16 -8.27 -0.24
CA ILE A 117 40.37 -7.96 0.95
C ILE A 117 40.70 -9.08 1.93
N PRO A 118 41.16 -8.80 3.17
CA PRO A 118 41.34 -9.87 4.13
C PRO A 118 40.00 -10.59 4.18
N ALA A 119 40.02 -11.88 3.88
CA ALA A 119 39.04 -12.76 4.47
C ALA A 119 39.25 -12.60 5.97
N GLU A 120 38.58 -11.61 6.56
CA GLU A 120 38.32 -11.58 7.98
C GLU A 120 37.54 -12.87 8.20
N THR A 121 38.32 -13.88 8.58
CA THR A 121 37.92 -14.98 9.44
C THR A 121 37.35 -14.33 10.70
N GLU A 122 36.20 -13.68 10.59
CA GLU A 122 35.30 -13.49 11.71
C GLU A 122 34.94 -14.91 12.11
N THR A 123 35.63 -15.40 13.14
CA THR A 123 35.12 -16.46 13.98
C THR A 123 33.63 -16.16 14.23
N GLU A 124 32.74 -16.91 13.57
CA GLU A 124 31.30 -16.68 13.61
C GLU A 124 30.82 -16.93 15.05
N ILE A 125 30.74 -15.87 15.85
CA ILE A 125 30.41 -15.93 17.29
C ILE A 125 28.95 -16.35 17.55
N ASP A 126 28.07 -16.35 16.54
CA ASP A 126 26.73 -16.94 16.66
C ASP A 126 26.10 -17.24 15.28
N PRO A 127 25.87 -18.53 14.92
CA PRO A 127 25.22 -18.89 13.66
C PRO A 127 23.79 -18.32 13.53
N ALA A 128 23.09 -18.09 14.64
CA ALA A 128 21.76 -17.46 14.64
C ALA A 128 21.84 -15.97 14.27
N ALA A 129 22.82 -15.24 14.81
CA ALA A 129 23.05 -13.85 14.46
C ALA A 129 23.47 -13.69 12.99
N ALA A 130 24.31 -14.58 12.46
CA ALA A 130 24.69 -14.61 11.05
C ALA A 130 23.48 -14.86 10.13
N ALA A 131 22.62 -15.82 10.48
CA ALA A 131 21.38 -16.08 9.74
C ALA A 131 20.41 -14.88 9.78
N ALA A 132 20.28 -14.21 10.92
CA ALA A 132 19.47 -13.00 11.07
C ALA A 132 19.97 -11.84 10.20
N ARG A 133 21.30 -11.63 10.13
CA ARG A 133 21.93 -10.63 9.24
C ARG A 133 21.66 -10.93 7.77
N LYS A 134 21.83 -12.19 7.33
CA LYS A 134 21.50 -12.63 5.97
C LYS A 134 20.02 -12.41 5.64
N ARG A 135 19.11 -12.71 6.56
CA ARG A 135 17.66 -12.45 6.41
C ARG A 135 17.37 -10.97 6.23
N LYS A 136 17.95 -10.11 7.08
CA LYS A 136 17.76 -8.66 7.01
C LYS A 136 18.28 -8.07 5.69
N ALA A 137 19.45 -8.50 5.22
CA ALA A 137 20.02 -8.08 3.95
C ALA A 137 19.15 -8.50 2.75
N HIS A 138 18.64 -9.74 2.78
CA HIS A 138 17.73 -10.22 1.75
C HIS A 138 16.43 -9.42 1.68
N LEU A 139 15.82 -9.12 2.83
CA LEU A 139 14.62 -8.28 2.90
C LEU A 139 14.87 -6.86 2.40
N ALA A 140 16.05 -6.30 2.66
CA ALA A 140 16.44 -4.98 2.16
C ALA A 140 16.56 -4.98 0.63
N LEU A 141 17.21 -6.00 0.05
CA LEU A 141 17.29 -6.18 -1.40
C LEU A 141 15.92 -6.39 -2.05
N LYS A 142 15.03 -7.17 -1.43
CA LYS A 142 13.69 -7.43 -1.96
C LYS A 142 12.92 -6.13 -2.20
N LYS A 143 13.06 -5.18 -1.28
CA LYS A 143 12.44 -3.85 -1.34
C LYS A 143 12.97 -2.94 -2.45
N THR A 144 14.09 -3.28 -3.09
CA THR A 144 14.63 -2.50 -4.22
C THR A 144 14.26 -3.10 -5.59
N ILE A 145 13.58 -4.25 -5.62
CA ILE A 145 13.20 -4.92 -6.87
C ILE A 145 11.93 -4.26 -7.43
N PRO A 146 11.94 -3.73 -8.67
CA PRO A 146 10.78 -3.05 -9.27
C PRO A 146 9.50 -3.90 -9.27
N LEU A 147 9.61 -5.18 -9.64
CA LEU A 147 8.47 -6.12 -9.62
C LEU A 147 7.90 -6.32 -8.22
N TYR A 148 8.76 -6.42 -7.19
CA TYR A 148 8.30 -6.55 -5.81
C TYR A 148 7.60 -5.27 -5.33
N ILE A 149 8.15 -4.10 -5.65
CA ILE A 149 7.52 -2.80 -5.37
C ILE A 149 6.15 -2.74 -6.07
N GLY A 150 6.06 -3.16 -7.33
CA GLY A 150 4.80 -3.26 -8.06
C GLY A 150 3.76 -4.16 -7.39
N LEU A 151 4.15 -5.36 -6.96
CA LEU A 151 3.24 -6.31 -6.32
C LEU A 151 2.83 -5.85 -4.91
N ALA A 152 3.79 -5.47 -4.06
CA ALA A 152 3.51 -5.08 -2.68
C ALA A 152 2.88 -3.68 -2.61
N THR A 153 3.53 -2.68 -3.19
CA THR A 153 3.05 -1.29 -3.13
C THR A 153 1.97 -1.04 -4.18
N GLY A 154 2.12 -1.49 -5.42
CA GLY A 154 1.11 -1.27 -6.47
C GLY A 154 -0.16 -2.10 -6.24
N PHE A 155 -0.06 -3.42 -6.32
CA PHE A 155 -1.21 -4.33 -6.27
C PHE A 155 -1.82 -4.40 -4.87
N CYS A 156 -1.09 -4.89 -3.85
CA CYS A 156 -1.66 -5.03 -2.50
C CYS A 156 -2.07 -3.67 -1.92
N GLY A 157 -1.32 -2.62 -2.23
CA GLY A 157 -1.66 -1.26 -1.83
C GLY A 157 -3.02 -0.81 -2.37
N SER A 158 -3.24 -0.98 -3.68
CA SER A 158 -4.46 -0.53 -4.38
C SER A 158 -5.65 -1.49 -4.28
N PHE A 159 -5.37 -2.77 -3.97
CA PHE A 159 -6.38 -3.77 -3.68
C PHE A 159 -7.04 -3.54 -2.32
N THR A 160 -6.28 -3.02 -1.35
CA THR A 160 -6.83 -2.56 -0.07
C THR A 160 -7.20 -1.09 -0.13
N SER A 161 -8.10 -0.62 0.74
CA SER A 161 -8.42 0.81 0.86
C SER A 161 -8.73 1.16 2.31
N PHE A 162 -7.91 2.04 2.89
CA PHE A 162 -8.13 2.52 4.26
C PHE A 162 -9.24 3.58 4.28
N SER A 163 -9.30 4.45 3.27
CA SER A 163 -10.38 5.45 3.16
C SER A 163 -11.77 4.80 3.08
N SER A 164 -11.93 3.71 2.32
CA SER A 164 -13.19 2.95 2.27
C SER A 164 -13.51 2.27 3.62
N PHE A 165 -12.50 1.77 4.33
CA PHE A 165 -12.69 1.23 5.69
C PHE A 165 -13.21 2.31 6.67
N ILE A 166 -12.62 3.50 6.66
CA ILE A 166 -13.08 4.60 7.53
C ILE A 166 -14.47 5.09 7.11
N ARG A 167 -14.77 5.14 5.80
CA ARG A 167 -16.13 5.42 5.32
C ARG A 167 -17.14 4.44 5.90
N ASP A 168 -16.85 3.15 5.89
CA ASP A 168 -17.76 2.13 6.42
C ASP A 168 -17.97 2.30 7.94
N ILE A 169 -16.95 2.74 8.68
CA ILE A 169 -17.09 3.11 10.11
C ILE A 169 -18.02 4.32 10.26
N PHE A 170 -17.84 5.36 9.45
CA PHE A 170 -18.70 6.54 9.49
C PHE A 170 -20.16 6.20 9.14
N LEU A 171 -20.39 5.41 8.09
CA LEU A 171 -21.74 4.98 7.71
C LEU A 171 -22.39 4.10 8.79
N ALA A 172 -21.61 3.29 9.51
CA ALA A 172 -22.10 2.56 10.68
C ALA A 172 -22.48 3.50 11.83
N LEU A 173 -21.69 4.57 12.05
CA LEU A 173 -21.95 5.60 13.05
C LEU A 173 -23.23 6.39 12.74
N SER A 174 -23.44 6.78 11.48
CA SER A 174 -24.58 7.58 11.03
C SER A 174 -25.85 6.76 10.73
N ASN A 175 -25.78 5.44 10.88
CA ASN A 175 -26.85 4.48 10.57
C ASN A 175 -27.26 4.46 9.07
N ASP A 176 -26.32 4.78 8.19
CA ASP A 176 -26.50 4.74 6.73
C ASP A 176 -25.79 3.53 6.08
N LEU A 177 -25.16 2.67 6.88
CA LEU A 177 -24.58 1.40 6.40
C LEU A 177 -25.71 0.38 6.14
N SER A 178 -26.26 0.39 4.92
CA SER A 178 -27.35 -0.50 4.51
C SER A 178 -26.84 -1.70 3.71
N ALA A 179 -27.38 -2.89 4.01
CA ALA A 179 -27.22 -4.06 3.15
C ALA A 179 -28.15 -3.92 1.95
N SER A 180 -27.59 -3.99 0.74
CA SER A 180 -28.36 -3.92 -0.50
C SER A 180 -29.55 -4.91 -0.44
N HIS A 181 -30.75 -4.41 -0.76
CA HIS A 181 -32.07 -5.09 -0.82
C HIS A 181 -33.09 -4.99 0.33
N ASN A 182 -32.85 -4.29 1.44
CA ASN A 182 -33.96 -3.96 2.35
C ASN A 182 -34.53 -2.57 2.02
N THR A 183 -35.70 -2.56 1.38
CA THR A 183 -36.52 -1.36 1.11
C THR A 183 -37.19 -0.79 2.35
N SER A 184 -37.01 -1.41 3.52
CA SER A 184 -37.43 -0.86 4.79
C SER A 184 -36.38 0.15 5.26
N SER A 185 -36.84 1.37 5.59
CA SER A 185 -36.01 2.36 6.26
C SER A 185 -35.26 1.70 7.42
N PRO A 186 -33.93 1.87 7.52
CA PRO A 186 -33.16 1.22 8.56
C PRO A 186 -33.79 1.52 9.92
N ALA A 187 -34.09 0.48 10.69
CA ALA A 187 -34.74 0.62 11.98
C ALA A 187 -33.96 1.62 12.84
N SER A 188 -34.66 2.55 13.48
CA SER A 188 -34.03 3.57 14.32
C SER A 188 -33.18 2.90 15.39
N ARG A 189 -31.88 3.21 15.42
CA ARG A 189 -30.95 2.70 16.42
C ARG A 189 -30.80 3.70 17.56
N ASN A 190 -30.81 3.21 18.80
CA ASN A 190 -30.34 4.01 19.93
C ASN A 190 -28.80 4.13 19.89
N GLY A 191 -28.23 5.07 20.65
CA GLY A 191 -26.78 5.33 20.62
C GLY A 191 -25.91 4.12 20.96
N GLY A 192 -26.41 3.19 21.79
CA GLY A 192 -25.71 1.95 22.12
C GLY A 192 -25.55 1.01 20.92
N TYR A 193 -26.59 0.86 20.09
CA TYR A 193 -26.51 0.04 18.88
C TYR A 193 -25.59 0.66 17.82
N SER A 194 -25.57 1.99 17.69
CA SER A 194 -24.61 2.67 16.78
C SER A 194 -23.17 2.49 17.24
N PHE A 195 -22.90 2.52 18.55
CA PHE A 195 -21.57 2.22 19.08
C PHE A 195 -21.13 0.79 18.77
N LEU A 196 -22.01 -0.20 18.98
CA LEU A 196 -21.73 -1.60 18.65
C LEU A 196 -21.50 -1.81 17.14
N ALA A 197 -22.20 -1.07 16.28
CA ALA A 197 -22.00 -1.13 14.83
C ALA A 197 -20.61 -0.60 14.43
N VAL A 198 -20.20 0.56 14.96
CA VAL A 198 -18.85 1.12 14.78
C VAL A 198 -17.77 0.14 15.24
N LEU A 199 -17.96 -0.42 16.44
CA LEU A 199 -17.01 -1.37 17.01
C LEU A 199 -16.93 -2.66 16.16
N SER A 200 -18.06 -3.13 15.63
CA SER A 200 -18.11 -4.31 14.75
C SER A 200 -17.27 -4.11 13.49
N VAL A 201 -17.42 -2.98 12.79
CA VAL A 201 -16.64 -2.67 11.58
C VAL A 201 -15.14 -2.58 11.90
N CYS A 202 -14.78 -1.91 13.01
CA CYS A 202 -13.39 -1.80 13.47
C CYS A 202 -12.79 -3.18 13.81
N ILE A 203 -13.43 -3.96 14.67
CA ILE A 203 -12.92 -5.26 15.12
C ILE A 203 -12.78 -6.20 13.94
N ALA A 204 -13.81 -6.33 13.10
CA ALA A 204 -13.81 -7.23 11.96
C ALA A 204 -12.68 -6.86 10.98
N THR A 205 -12.60 -5.59 10.56
CA THR A 205 -11.62 -5.16 9.55
C THR A 205 -10.19 -5.28 10.06
N ILE A 206 -9.91 -4.83 11.28
CA ILE A 206 -8.55 -4.87 11.83
C ILE A 206 -8.12 -6.32 12.07
N SER A 207 -8.99 -7.13 12.70
CA SER A 207 -8.65 -8.52 13.03
C SER A 207 -8.45 -9.35 11.78
N LEU A 208 -9.37 -9.28 10.81
CA LEU A 208 -9.27 -10.05 9.58
C LEU A 208 -8.11 -9.58 8.71
N SER A 209 -7.82 -8.29 8.63
CA SER A 209 -6.63 -7.79 7.89
C SER A 209 -5.33 -8.32 8.50
N LEU A 210 -5.18 -8.31 9.83
CA LEU A 210 -4.01 -8.87 10.51
C LEU A 210 -3.93 -10.39 10.38
N SER A 211 -5.05 -11.11 10.57
CA SER A 211 -5.11 -12.56 10.34
C SER A 211 -4.77 -12.92 8.90
N GLY A 212 -5.26 -12.14 7.92
CA GLY A 212 -4.93 -12.29 6.51
C GLY A 212 -3.43 -12.14 6.26
N LEU A 213 -2.79 -11.13 6.86
CA LEU A 213 -1.34 -10.95 6.78
C LEU A 213 -0.57 -12.18 7.27
N PHE A 214 -0.92 -12.73 8.44
CA PHE A 214 -0.26 -13.94 8.96
C PHE A 214 -0.59 -15.19 8.14
N LEU A 215 -1.83 -15.33 7.67
CA LEU A 215 -2.22 -16.41 6.76
C LEU A 215 -1.39 -16.40 5.49
N GLY A 216 -1.17 -15.23 4.89
CA GLY A 216 -0.28 -15.04 3.74
C GLY A 216 1.14 -15.51 4.04
N ALA A 217 1.68 -15.12 5.19
CA ALA A 217 3.03 -15.54 5.59
C ALA A 217 3.13 -17.07 5.76
N HIS A 218 2.13 -17.70 6.39
CA HIS A 218 2.07 -19.16 6.52
C HIS A 218 1.97 -19.85 5.15
N LEU A 219 1.19 -19.29 4.23
CA LEU A 219 1.07 -19.79 2.88
C LEU A 219 2.41 -19.74 2.13
N ALA A 220 3.19 -18.67 2.31
CA ALA A 220 4.54 -18.56 1.71
C ALA A 220 5.48 -19.65 2.23
N ILE A 221 5.42 -19.96 3.53
CA ILE A 221 6.22 -21.03 4.13
C ILE A 221 5.77 -22.40 3.61
N ALA A 222 4.46 -22.66 3.59
CA ALA A 222 3.91 -23.93 3.10
C ALA A 222 4.25 -24.20 1.63
N LEU A 223 4.17 -23.17 0.78
CA LEU A 223 4.47 -23.28 -0.65
C LEU A 223 5.97 -23.33 -0.96
N SER A 224 6.85 -22.98 -0.01
CA SER A 224 8.31 -22.93 -0.24
C SER A 224 8.90 -24.24 -0.76
N LEU A 225 8.39 -25.40 -0.30
CA LEU A 225 8.82 -26.72 -0.76
C LEU A 225 8.44 -26.98 -2.22
N LEU A 226 7.26 -26.53 -2.65
CA LEU A 226 6.82 -26.65 -4.04
C LEU A 226 7.66 -25.76 -4.95
N PHE A 227 7.97 -24.53 -4.51
CA PHE A 227 8.86 -23.63 -5.23
C PHE A 227 10.26 -24.23 -5.43
N ALA A 228 10.82 -24.85 -4.39
CA ALA A 228 12.10 -25.54 -4.47
C ALA A 228 12.03 -26.78 -5.38
N ARG A 229 10.97 -27.58 -5.25
CA ARG A 229 10.80 -28.84 -6.00
C ARG A 229 10.62 -28.64 -7.50
N PHE A 230 9.82 -27.64 -7.89
CA PHE A 230 9.44 -27.42 -9.29
C PHE A 230 10.19 -26.24 -9.94
N GLY A 231 11.09 -25.57 -9.20
CA GLY A 231 11.88 -24.47 -9.74
C GLY A 231 11.06 -23.24 -10.13
N LEU A 232 9.98 -22.92 -9.41
CA LEU A 232 9.10 -21.77 -9.69
C LEU A 232 9.73 -20.38 -9.39
N ALA A 233 11.02 -20.34 -9.04
CA ALA A 233 11.71 -19.09 -8.79
C ALA A 233 11.78 -18.24 -10.07
N LEU A 234 11.53 -16.93 -9.96
CA LEU A 234 11.62 -16.04 -11.12
C LEU A 234 13.09 -15.78 -11.49
N PRO A 235 13.54 -16.17 -12.71
CA PRO A 235 14.91 -15.93 -13.13
C PRO A 235 15.16 -14.43 -13.35
N TYR A 236 16.21 -13.88 -12.73
CA TYR A 236 16.56 -12.45 -12.86
C TYR A 236 16.67 -11.99 -14.32
N ARG A 237 17.26 -12.80 -15.20
CA ARG A 237 17.40 -12.48 -16.63
C ARG A 237 16.06 -12.40 -17.35
N PHE A 238 15.09 -13.23 -16.97
CA PHE A 238 13.75 -13.18 -17.54
C PHE A 238 13.01 -11.92 -17.08
N THR A 239 13.07 -11.61 -15.78
CA THR A 239 12.47 -10.38 -15.26
C THR A 239 13.06 -9.14 -15.92
N SER A 240 14.39 -8.98 -15.87
CA SER A 240 15.07 -7.77 -16.36
C SER A 240 14.99 -7.55 -17.88
N ARG A 241 14.92 -8.62 -18.69
CA ARG A 241 14.89 -8.48 -20.16
C ARG A 241 13.49 -8.53 -20.75
N VAL A 242 12.56 -9.23 -20.10
CA VAL A 242 11.22 -9.47 -20.63
C VAL A 242 10.19 -8.72 -19.80
N LEU A 243 10.05 -9.06 -18.52
CA LEU A 243 9.00 -8.50 -17.68
C LEU A 243 9.14 -6.98 -17.50
N ASP A 244 10.35 -6.47 -17.27
CA ASP A 244 10.58 -5.02 -17.08
C ASP A 244 10.17 -4.23 -18.33
N ARG A 245 10.49 -4.74 -19.52
CA ARG A 245 10.12 -4.10 -20.80
C ARG A 245 8.64 -4.19 -21.09
N LEU A 246 8.03 -5.36 -20.82
CA LEU A 246 6.59 -5.54 -20.93
C LEU A 246 5.83 -4.66 -19.95
N ALA A 247 6.36 -4.45 -18.74
CA ALA A 247 5.74 -3.59 -17.74
C ALA A 247 5.64 -2.15 -18.20
N VAL A 248 6.64 -1.62 -18.93
CA VAL A 248 6.56 -0.28 -19.54
C VAL A 248 5.39 -0.21 -20.53
N LEU A 249 5.32 -1.16 -21.46
CA LEU A 249 4.26 -1.19 -22.47
C LEU A 249 2.88 -1.39 -21.85
N LEU A 250 2.74 -2.34 -20.92
CA LEU A 250 1.47 -2.65 -20.27
C LEU A 250 1.04 -1.58 -19.28
N GLY A 251 1.95 -1.04 -18.47
CA GLY A 251 1.63 0.00 -17.49
C GLY A 251 1.11 1.26 -18.16
N PHE A 252 1.90 1.89 -19.01
CA PHE A 252 1.49 3.10 -19.72
C PHE A 252 0.41 2.83 -20.76
N GLY A 253 0.47 1.70 -21.47
CA GLY A 253 -0.52 1.31 -22.47
C GLY A 253 -1.90 1.07 -21.88
N CYS A 254 -2.01 0.31 -20.78
CA CYS A 254 -3.28 0.11 -20.09
C CYS A 254 -3.81 1.40 -19.45
N TRP A 255 -2.93 2.26 -18.92
CA TRP A 255 -3.36 3.54 -18.35
C TRP A 255 -3.89 4.50 -19.43
N LEU A 256 -3.19 4.61 -20.57
CA LEU A 256 -3.67 5.36 -21.73
C LEU A 256 -4.96 4.76 -22.31
N GLY A 257 -5.05 3.43 -22.35
CA GLY A 257 -6.26 2.71 -22.72
C GLY A 257 -7.44 3.05 -21.81
N ALA A 258 -7.24 3.14 -20.49
CA ALA A 258 -8.28 3.57 -19.55
C ALA A 258 -8.75 5.00 -19.85
N VAL A 259 -7.83 5.93 -20.16
CA VAL A 259 -8.18 7.31 -20.56
C VAL A 259 -9.03 7.31 -21.82
N PHE A 260 -8.65 6.57 -22.86
CA PHE A 260 -9.44 6.49 -24.09
C PHE A 260 -10.82 5.85 -23.86
N LEU A 261 -10.90 4.80 -23.04
CA LEU A 261 -12.18 4.18 -22.67
C LEU A 261 -13.09 5.14 -21.87
N SER A 262 -12.53 6.06 -21.08
CA SER A 262 -13.30 7.10 -20.39
C SER A 262 -13.76 8.23 -21.31
N ILE A 263 -13.06 8.50 -22.42
CA ILE A 263 -13.47 9.51 -23.42
C ILE A 263 -14.61 8.98 -24.30
N TRP A 264 -14.53 7.71 -24.69
CA TRP A 264 -15.53 7.02 -25.51
C TRP A 264 -16.27 5.94 -24.72
N PRO A 265 -17.03 6.29 -23.67
CA PRO A 265 -17.87 5.31 -23.01
C PRO A 265 -18.92 4.80 -24.03
N PRO A 266 -19.12 3.48 -24.14
CA PRO A 266 -20.07 2.90 -25.10
C PRO A 266 -21.52 3.41 -24.91
N ASP A 267 -21.82 3.96 -23.73
CA ASP A 267 -23.13 4.47 -23.34
C ASP A 267 -23.52 5.83 -23.99
N GLN A 268 -22.60 6.49 -24.72
CA GLN A 268 -22.88 7.78 -25.37
C GLN A 268 -23.89 7.71 -26.53
N HIS A 269 -24.15 6.53 -27.09
CA HIS A 269 -24.95 6.37 -28.31
C HIS A 269 -26.17 5.44 -28.19
N THR A 270 -26.37 4.78 -27.04
CA THR A 270 -27.53 3.93 -26.81
C THR A 270 -28.66 4.76 -26.20
N PRO A 271 -29.89 4.75 -26.76
CA PRO A 271 -31.02 5.45 -26.15
C PRO A 271 -31.20 5.01 -24.69
N SER A 272 -31.35 5.99 -23.78
CA SER A 272 -31.43 5.81 -22.32
C SER A 272 -32.37 4.69 -21.86
N VAL A 273 -33.44 4.43 -22.62
CA VAL A 273 -34.44 3.40 -22.34
C VAL A 273 -33.88 1.96 -22.39
N LEU A 274 -32.85 1.68 -23.20
CA LEU A 274 -32.23 0.34 -23.28
C LEU A 274 -31.13 0.13 -22.22
N ASN A 275 -30.43 1.20 -21.82
CA ASN A 275 -29.37 1.12 -20.80
C ASN A 275 -29.92 0.95 -19.38
N ASP A 276 -31.11 1.49 -19.07
CA ASP A 276 -31.79 1.25 -17.80
C ASP A 276 -32.24 -0.22 -17.64
N LEU A 277 -32.51 -0.93 -18.75
CA LEU A 277 -32.81 -2.37 -18.76
C LEU A 277 -31.55 -3.24 -18.65
N ALA A 278 -30.38 -2.73 -19.08
CA ALA A 278 -29.12 -3.46 -19.10
C ALA A 278 -28.19 -3.16 -17.91
N GLY A 279 -28.42 -2.10 -17.14
CA GLY A 279 -27.65 -1.79 -15.92
C GLY A 279 -26.15 -1.54 -16.16
N GLU A 280 -25.74 -1.12 -17.37
CA GLU A 280 -24.33 -1.06 -17.77
C GLU A 280 -23.55 0.19 -17.30
N ARG A 281 -24.07 0.98 -16.35
CA ARG A 281 -23.39 2.21 -15.86
C ARG A 281 -22.08 1.96 -15.12
N TRP A 282 -21.78 0.72 -14.75
CA TRP A 282 -20.55 0.31 -14.06
C TRP A 282 -19.27 0.60 -14.87
N ARG A 283 -19.36 0.66 -16.20
CA ARG A 283 -18.22 0.88 -17.10
C ARG A 283 -17.62 2.28 -16.92
N GLY A 284 -18.46 3.30 -16.78
CA GLY A 284 -18.01 4.67 -16.50
C GLY A 284 -17.29 4.76 -15.16
N SER A 285 -17.91 4.28 -14.08
CA SER A 285 -17.32 4.32 -12.74
C SER A 285 -16.00 3.53 -12.64
N ALA A 286 -15.92 2.36 -13.26
CA ALA A 286 -14.69 1.57 -13.28
C ALA A 286 -13.57 2.23 -14.09
N THR A 287 -13.86 2.78 -15.27
CA THR A 287 -12.84 3.40 -16.12
C THR A 287 -12.25 4.67 -15.50
N PHE A 288 -13.07 5.55 -14.89
CA PHE A 288 -12.56 6.71 -14.17
C PHE A 288 -11.70 6.29 -12.97
N ALA A 289 -12.09 5.26 -12.22
CA ALA A 289 -11.26 4.73 -11.14
C ALA A 289 -9.88 4.28 -11.66
N LEU A 290 -9.81 3.64 -12.84
CA LEU A 290 -8.55 3.26 -13.48
C LEU A 290 -7.71 4.44 -13.94
N VAL A 291 -8.34 5.52 -14.41
CA VAL A 291 -7.61 6.75 -14.78
C VAL A 291 -6.92 7.36 -13.55
N PHE A 292 -7.61 7.38 -12.40
CA PHE A 292 -7.13 8.02 -11.18
C PHE A 292 -6.25 7.12 -10.29
N ALA A 293 -6.36 5.79 -10.41
CA ALA A 293 -5.64 4.82 -9.59
C ALA A 293 -4.11 4.99 -9.59
N PRO A 294 -3.44 5.12 -10.76
CA PRO A 294 -1.99 5.31 -10.79
C PRO A 294 -1.52 6.57 -10.06
N LEU A 295 -2.29 7.67 -10.12
CA LEU A 295 -1.95 8.93 -9.44
C LEU A 295 -1.92 8.75 -7.92
N GLY A 296 -2.94 8.08 -7.37
CA GLY A 296 -3.00 7.77 -5.93
C GLY A 296 -1.86 6.84 -5.51
N CYS A 297 -1.59 5.79 -6.30
CA CYS A 297 -0.53 4.83 -6.02
C CYS A 297 0.87 5.48 -6.05
N LEU A 298 1.16 6.31 -7.05
CA LEU A 298 2.45 7.00 -7.17
C LEU A 298 2.65 7.99 -6.03
N LEU A 299 1.63 8.79 -5.70
CA LEU A 299 1.69 9.72 -4.57
C LEU A 299 1.96 8.96 -3.27
N ARG A 300 1.27 7.84 -3.03
CA ARG A 300 1.54 6.98 -1.88
C ARG A 300 2.98 6.48 -1.85
N PHE A 301 3.47 5.91 -2.95
CA PHE A 301 4.83 5.39 -3.03
C PHE A 301 5.88 6.44 -2.67
N TYR A 302 5.81 7.62 -3.30
CA TYR A 302 6.77 8.68 -3.04
C TYR A 302 6.62 9.28 -1.64
N ALA A 303 5.41 9.51 -1.15
CA ALA A 303 5.18 10.01 0.21
C ALA A 303 5.71 9.04 1.28
N SER A 304 5.40 7.74 1.16
CA SER A 304 5.91 6.70 2.06
C SER A 304 7.43 6.60 2.00
N ALA A 305 8.04 6.66 0.80
CA ALA A 305 9.49 6.63 0.65
C ALA A 305 10.20 7.81 1.34
N HIS A 306 9.61 9.02 1.28
CA HIS A 306 10.22 10.23 1.85
C HIS A 306 9.94 10.43 3.35
N LEU A 307 8.79 9.98 3.84
CA LEU A 307 8.31 10.31 5.19
C LEU A 307 8.43 9.16 6.19
N ASN A 308 8.26 7.89 5.79
CA ASN A 308 8.31 6.76 6.73
C ASN A 308 9.68 6.59 7.39
N GLY A 309 10.75 6.96 6.69
CA GLY A 309 12.12 6.91 7.23
C GLY A 309 12.42 7.96 8.31
N ARG A 310 11.57 8.98 8.48
CA ARG A 310 11.84 10.09 9.43
C ARG A 310 11.57 9.73 10.88
N LEU A 311 10.55 8.91 11.13
CA LEU A 311 10.17 8.43 12.45
C LEU A 311 10.00 6.91 12.40
N PRO A 312 11.04 6.12 12.71
CA PRO A 312 10.97 4.65 12.60
C PRO A 312 9.91 4.00 13.49
N SER A 313 9.53 4.69 14.57
CA SER A 313 8.46 4.25 15.47
C SER A 313 7.08 4.72 15.01
N PHE A 314 6.95 5.56 13.99
CA PHE A 314 5.67 6.11 13.59
C PHE A 314 5.68 6.36 12.07
N PRO A 315 5.20 5.39 11.27
CA PRO A 315 5.22 5.47 9.80
C PRO A 315 4.41 6.66 9.26
N LEU A 316 5.06 7.82 9.23
CA LEU A 316 4.40 9.11 9.01
C LEU A 316 3.84 9.24 7.60
N GLY A 317 4.54 8.70 6.59
CA GLY A 317 4.07 8.71 5.21
C GLY A 317 2.78 7.94 5.04
N THR A 318 2.71 6.72 5.59
CA THR A 318 1.50 5.89 5.54
C THR A 318 0.33 6.54 6.28
N LEU A 319 0.59 7.17 7.44
CA LEU A 319 -0.44 7.95 8.12
C LEU A 319 -0.94 9.12 7.26
N VAL A 320 -0.03 9.94 6.74
CA VAL A 320 -0.38 11.15 5.98
C VAL A 320 -1.22 10.80 4.75
N VAL A 321 -0.83 9.79 3.98
CA VAL A 321 -1.58 9.41 2.77
C VAL A 321 -2.94 8.82 3.13
N ASN A 322 -3.04 8.03 4.22
CA ASN A 322 -4.30 7.47 4.69
C ASN A 322 -5.27 8.58 5.15
N LEU A 323 -4.81 9.55 5.93
CA LEU A 323 -5.65 10.66 6.41
C LEU A 323 -6.03 11.60 5.26
N PHE A 324 -5.08 11.97 4.40
CA PHE A 324 -5.34 12.85 3.26
C PHE A 324 -6.30 12.21 2.26
N GLY A 325 -6.09 10.95 1.87
CA GLY A 325 -7.00 10.24 0.96
C GLY A 325 -8.38 10.01 1.58
N THR A 326 -8.47 9.84 2.90
CA THR A 326 -9.76 9.77 3.60
C THR A 326 -10.52 11.10 3.52
N ALA A 327 -9.83 12.24 3.71
CA ALA A 327 -10.44 13.56 3.55
C ALA A 327 -10.96 13.79 2.13
N VAL A 328 -10.15 13.46 1.11
CA VAL A 328 -10.55 13.59 -0.30
C VAL A 328 -11.73 12.67 -0.64
N LEU A 329 -11.76 11.44 -0.11
CA LEU A 329 -12.90 10.55 -0.27
C LEU A 329 -14.17 11.13 0.36
N GLY A 330 -14.10 11.69 1.57
CA GLY A 330 -15.25 12.32 2.23
C GLY A 330 -15.80 13.50 1.42
N MET A 331 -14.93 14.35 0.87
CA MET A 331 -15.35 15.46 0.01
C MET A 331 -16.00 14.97 -1.29
N ALA A 332 -15.43 13.93 -1.91
CA ALA A 332 -16.02 13.34 -3.12
C ALA A 332 -17.40 12.74 -2.83
N TRP A 333 -17.52 12.01 -1.72
CA TRP A 333 -18.79 11.45 -1.25
C TRP A 333 -19.86 12.53 -1.07
N ASP A 334 -19.55 13.62 -0.37
CA ASP A 334 -20.52 14.69 -0.15
C ASP A 334 -20.98 15.31 -1.47
N LEU A 335 -20.06 15.57 -2.40
CA LEU A 335 -20.38 16.14 -3.71
C LEU A 335 -21.23 15.18 -4.58
N GLU A 336 -21.06 13.87 -4.44
CA GLU A 336 -21.88 12.86 -5.13
C GLU A 336 -23.33 12.82 -4.60
N HIS A 337 -23.53 13.10 -3.32
CA HIS A 337 -24.83 13.02 -2.66
C HIS A 337 -25.59 14.37 -2.64
N VAL A 338 -25.07 15.40 -3.30
CA VAL A 338 -25.77 16.68 -3.50
C VAL A 338 -26.58 16.63 -4.82
N PRO A 339 -27.93 16.71 -4.77
CA PRO A 339 -28.79 16.53 -5.96
C PRO A 339 -28.55 17.50 -7.12
N ALA A 340 -27.93 18.66 -6.88
CA ALA A 340 -27.79 19.74 -7.84
C ALA A 340 -26.46 19.75 -8.63
N LEU A 341 -25.48 18.91 -8.28
CA LEU A 341 -24.11 19.02 -8.82
C LEU A 341 -23.78 17.96 -9.90
N GLY A 342 -23.06 18.38 -10.95
CA GLY A 342 -22.24 17.52 -11.82
C GLY A 342 -22.91 16.57 -12.82
N GLY A 343 -24.21 16.27 -12.69
CA GLY A 343 -24.89 15.28 -13.54
C GLY A 343 -24.29 13.87 -13.42
N VAL A 344 -24.62 12.96 -14.35
CA VAL A 344 -24.15 11.55 -14.30
C VAL A 344 -22.64 11.47 -14.45
N VAL A 345 -22.04 12.20 -15.40
CA VAL A 345 -20.59 12.18 -15.65
C VAL A 345 -19.82 12.77 -14.47
N GLY A 346 -20.26 13.89 -13.90
CA GLY A 346 -19.61 14.48 -12.72
C GLY A 346 -19.63 13.52 -11.53
N CYS A 347 -20.74 12.81 -11.32
CA CYS A 347 -20.84 11.75 -10.31
C CYS A 347 -19.85 10.60 -10.58
N GLN A 348 -19.77 10.11 -11.83
CA GLN A 348 -18.82 9.06 -12.20
C GLN A 348 -17.35 9.48 -12.02
N VAL A 349 -17.03 10.75 -12.27
CA VAL A 349 -15.68 11.30 -12.04
C VAL A 349 -15.36 11.35 -10.54
N LEU A 350 -16.29 11.85 -9.72
CA LEU A 350 -16.12 11.86 -8.26
C LEU A 350 -15.97 10.44 -7.71
N GLN A 351 -16.76 9.49 -8.23
CA GLN A 351 -16.64 8.09 -7.87
C GLN A 351 -15.28 7.54 -8.28
N GLY A 352 -14.78 7.91 -9.47
CA GLY A 352 -13.41 7.59 -9.89
C GLY A 352 -12.33 8.18 -9.00
N VAL A 353 -12.53 9.37 -8.42
CA VAL A 353 -11.62 9.95 -7.42
C VAL A 353 -11.68 9.15 -6.11
N ALA A 354 -12.87 8.84 -5.60
CA ALA A 354 -13.06 8.09 -4.36
C ALA A 354 -12.52 6.64 -4.49
N ASP A 355 -12.97 5.92 -5.52
CA ASP A 355 -12.65 4.52 -5.72
C ASP A 355 -11.29 4.32 -6.40
N GLY A 356 -10.81 5.26 -7.23
CA GLY A 356 -9.52 5.17 -7.91
C GLY A 356 -8.41 5.85 -7.12
N PHE A 357 -8.42 7.19 -7.08
CA PHE A 357 -7.36 7.98 -6.44
C PHE A 357 -7.25 7.66 -4.94
N CYS A 358 -8.30 7.87 -4.15
CA CYS A 358 -8.27 7.65 -2.70
C CYS A 358 -8.10 6.17 -2.35
N GLY A 359 -8.74 5.29 -3.11
CA GLY A 359 -8.57 3.85 -3.00
C GLY A 359 -7.12 3.37 -3.20
N CYS A 360 -6.34 4.01 -4.08
CA CYS A 360 -4.93 3.65 -4.33
C CYS A 360 -3.92 4.45 -3.51
N LEU A 361 -4.30 5.65 -3.08
CA LEU A 361 -3.53 6.52 -2.20
C LEU A 361 -3.50 5.99 -0.77
N THR A 362 -4.64 5.48 -0.30
CA THR A 362 -4.76 4.90 1.04
C THR A 362 -4.51 3.40 1.01
N THR A 363 -4.13 2.78 2.13
CA THR A 363 -3.82 1.34 2.16
C THR A 363 -4.00 0.72 3.55
N VAL A 364 -4.64 -0.45 3.59
CA VAL A 364 -4.73 -1.30 4.79
C VAL A 364 -3.61 -2.32 4.82
N SER A 365 -3.19 -2.86 3.67
CA SER A 365 -2.14 -3.89 3.62
C SER A 365 -0.78 -3.40 4.15
N THR A 366 -0.38 -2.19 3.78
CA THR A 366 0.86 -1.57 4.30
C THR A 366 0.71 -1.23 5.78
N TRP A 367 -0.43 -0.66 6.16
CA TRP A 367 -0.73 -0.30 7.56
C TRP A 367 -0.75 -1.52 8.48
N ALA A 368 -1.35 -2.64 8.06
CA ALA A 368 -1.36 -3.89 8.80
C ALA A 368 0.04 -4.48 8.96
N ALA A 369 0.86 -4.45 7.90
CA ALA A 369 2.25 -4.90 7.97
C ALA A 369 3.10 -4.04 8.92
N GLU A 370 2.87 -2.72 8.94
CA GLU A 370 3.51 -1.80 9.88
C GLU A 370 3.07 -2.07 11.33
N LEU A 371 1.77 -2.28 11.58
CA LEU A 371 1.25 -2.63 12.90
C LEU A 371 1.88 -3.93 13.43
N ALA A 372 2.01 -4.94 12.58
CA ALA A 372 2.64 -6.21 12.95
C ALA A 372 4.15 -6.09 13.21
N ALA A 373 4.83 -5.13 12.58
CA ALA A 373 6.27 -4.90 12.72
C ALA A 373 6.64 -3.97 13.90
N LEU A 374 5.75 -3.05 14.29
CA LEU A 374 5.98 -2.09 15.37
C LEU A 374 5.97 -2.76 16.75
N ARG A 375 6.62 -2.10 17.72
CA ARG A 375 6.51 -2.50 19.14
C ARG A 375 5.08 -2.31 19.62
N ARG A 376 4.58 -3.23 20.46
CA ARG A 376 3.19 -3.26 20.97
C ARG A 376 2.61 -1.89 21.32
N ARG A 377 3.23 -1.13 22.23
CA ARG A 377 2.72 0.20 22.65
C ARG A 377 2.59 1.16 21.48
N THR A 378 3.62 1.20 20.64
CA THR A 378 3.69 2.05 19.46
C THR A 378 2.68 1.65 18.39
N ALA A 379 2.46 0.33 18.20
CA ALA A 379 1.46 -0.19 17.28
C ALA A 379 0.04 0.24 17.70
N TYR A 380 -0.30 0.17 19.00
CA TYR A 380 -1.60 0.65 19.49
C TYR A 380 -1.79 2.15 19.30
N VAL A 381 -0.76 2.95 19.60
CA VAL A 381 -0.82 4.42 19.39
C VAL A 381 -0.96 4.75 17.90
N TYR A 382 -0.14 4.14 17.04
CA TYR A 382 -0.18 4.35 15.60
C TYR A 382 -1.50 3.90 14.98
N GLY A 383 -1.98 2.71 15.33
CA GLY A 383 -3.25 2.17 14.85
C GLY A 383 -4.44 3.01 15.32
N GLY A 384 -4.47 3.35 16.62
CA GLY A 384 -5.49 4.22 17.20
C GLY A 384 -5.51 5.62 16.58
N ALA A 385 -4.35 6.24 16.38
CA ALA A 385 -4.24 7.55 15.73
C ALA A 385 -4.70 7.51 14.27
N SER A 386 -4.41 6.42 13.55
CA SER A 386 -4.84 6.25 12.15
C SER A 386 -6.36 6.17 12.04
N VAL A 387 -6.99 5.28 12.81
CA VAL A 387 -8.45 5.06 12.76
C VAL A 387 -9.20 6.24 13.36
N GLY A 388 -8.76 6.73 14.52
CA GLY A 388 -9.38 7.87 15.19
C GLY A 388 -9.26 9.14 14.35
N GLY A 389 -8.08 9.45 13.83
CA GLY A 389 -7.86 10.61 12.96
C GLY A 389 -8.68 10.54 11.68
N GLY A 390 -8.74 9.37 11.04
CA GLY A 390 -9.58 9.17 9.85
C GLY A 390 -11.06 9.38 10.14
N LEU A 391 -11.57 8.79 11.24
CA LEU A 391 -12.97 8.93 11.61
C LEU A 391 -13.31 10.38 11.97
N THR A 392 -12.45 11.09 12.71
CA THR A 392 -12.64 12.51 13.00
C THR A 392 -12.76 13.33 11.73
N ILE A 393 -11.92 13.06 10.71
CA ILE A 393 -12.01 13.74 9.41
C ILE A 393 -13.37 13.49 8.76
N LEU A 394 -13.83 12.24 8.67
CA LEU A 394 -15.13 11.96 8.03
C LEU A 394 -16.31 12.49 8.85
N VAL A 395 -16.22 12.50 10.17
CA VAL A 395 -17.24 13.13 11.03
C VAL A 395 -17.35 14.62 10.74
N VAL A 396 -16.23 15.32 10.51
CA VAL A 396 -16.24 16.75 10.17
C VAL A 396 -16.75 16.97 8.74
N VAL A 397 -16.25 16.18 7.78
CA VAL A 397 -16.60 16.35 6.36
C VAL A 397 -18.00 15.81 6.09
N MET A 398 -18.15 14.48 6.07
CA MET A 398 -19.43 13.83 5.73
C MET A 398 -20.53 14.08 6.77
N GLY A 399 -20.17 14.18 8.06
CA GLY A 399 -21.15 14.48 9.12
C GLY A 399 -21.79 15.85 8.95
N SER A 400 -21.05 16.83 8.40
CA SER A 400 -21.61 18.17 8.16
C SER A 400 -22.79 18.14 7.19
N LEU A 401 -22.67 17.43 6.06
CA LEU A 401 -23.76 17.26 5.09
C LEU A 401 -24.85 16.34 5.67
N ARG A 402 -24.47 15.20 6.24
CA ARG A 402 -25.40 14.18 6.72
C ARG A 402 -26.37 14.67 7.79
N TRP A 403 -25.90 15.53 8.69
CA TRP A 403 -26.71 16.00 9.82
C TRP A 403 -27.42 17.34 9.55
N THR A 404 -27.10 18.02 8.46
CA THR A 404 -27.80 19.26 8.05
C THR A 404 -28.87 18.98 7.01
N GLU A 405 -28.49 18.43 5.86
CA GLU A 405 -29.36 18.19 4.70
C GLU A 405 -29.68 16.71 4.50
N GLY A 406 -28.83 15.81 5.02
CA GLY A 406 -28.89 14.38 4.71
C GLY A 406 -28.19 14.03 3.39
N PHE A 407 -28.02 12.74 3.13
CA PHE A 407 -27.46 12.26 1.87
C PHE A 407 -28.57 12.09 0.82
N GLY A 408 -28.45 12.77 -0.33
CA GLY A 408 -29.32 12.58 -1.48
C GLY A 408 -28.97 11.32 -2.29
N GLU A 409 -29.82 10.97 -3.26
CA GLU A 409 -29.58 9.83 -4.13
C GLU A 409 -28.41 10.06 -5.11
N VAL A 410 -27.62 9.02 -5.35
CA VAL A 410 -26.43 9.08 -6.21
C VAL A 410 -26.83 8.87 -7.67
N LYS A 411 -26.55 9.86 -8.53
CA LYS A 411 -26.96 9.85 -9.95
C LYS A 411 -26.23 8.86 -10.84
N CYS A 412 -25.05 8.40 -10.44
CA CYS A 412 -24.23 7.49 -11.27
C CYS A 412 -24.54 6.01 -11.04
N VAL A 413 -25.44 5.68 -10.11
CA VAL A 413 -25.85 4.30 -9.78
C VAL A 413 -27.25 3.97 -10.31
N HIS A 414 -28.06 4.98 -10.68
CA HIS A 414 -29.49 4.86 -11.03
C HIS A 414 -29.86 5.34 -12.42
#